data_AF-A0A5C7LGE1-F1
#
_entry.id   AF-A0A5C7LGE1-F1
#
_cell.length_a   1.000
_cell.length_b   1.000
_cell.length_c   1.000
_cell.angle_alpha   90.00
_cell.angle_beta   90.00
_cell.angle_gamma   90.00
#
_symmetry.space_group_name_H-M   'P 1'
#
loop_
_entity.id
_entity.type
_entity.pdbx_description
1 polymer ?
#
loop_
_entity_poly.entity_id
_entity_poly.type
_entity_poly.pdbx_seq_one_letter_code
_entity_poly.pdbx_strand_id
1 'polypeptide(L)' 'MIEIITEVVKGKTNVEVGKALFICEKTVKFHLTEIYKRIKLKSRAQLMAVVNEILRAEKEEQSLALPRQR' A
#
# COMPACT_ATOMS: atom_id res chain seq x y z
N MET A 1 1.65 9.57 7.28
CA MET A 1 2.01 8.12 7.32
C MET A 1 1.25 7.30 6.29
N ILE A 2 -0.05 7.55 6.07
CA ILE A 2 -0.84 6.84 5.03
C ILE A 2 -0.19 6.96 3.64
N GLU A 3 0.32 8.14 3.29
CA GLU A 3 0.96 8.37 1.99
C GLU A 3 2.16 7.46 1.73
N ILE A 4 2.98 7.16 2.76
CA ILE A 4 4.11 6.24 2.63
C ILE A 4 3.62 4.84 2.24
N ILE A 5 2.51 4.40 2.84
CA ILE A 5 1.89 3.10 2.54
C ILE A 5 1.38 3.09 1.10
N THR A 6 0.67 4.14 0.69
CA THR A 6 0.14 4.29 -0.67
C THR A 6 1.24 4.19 -1.71
N GLU A 7 2.36 4.88 -1.51
CA GLU A 7 3.48 4.86 -2.46
C GLU A 7 4.20 3.51 -2.47
N VAL A 8 4.33 2.85 -1.32
CA VAL A 8 4.87 1.49 -1.22
C VAL A 8 3.99 0.46 -1.94
N VAL A 9 2.67 0.56 -1.78
CA VAL A 9 1.68 -0.30 -2.45
C VAL A 9 1.72 -0.15 -3.96
N LYS A 10 2.04 1.06 -4.47
CA LYS A 10 2.28 1.30 -5.90
C LYS A 10 3.56 0.66 -6.42
N GLY A 11 4.33 -0.04 -5.58
CA GLY A 11 5.56 -0.73 -5.97
C GLY A 11 6.82 0.12 -5.83
N LYS A 12 6.74 1.36 -5.34
CA LYS A 12 7.92 2.25 -5.22
C LYS A 12 8.91 1.78 -4.15
N THR A 13 10.20 1.97 -4.41
CA THR A 13 11.28 1.74 -3.45
C THR A 13 11.32 2.84 -2.37
N ASN A 14 11.99 2.60 -1.24
CA ASN A 14 12.08 3.60 -0.17
C ASN A 14 12.75 4.91 -0.63
N VAL A 15 13.67 4.83 -1.61
CA VAL A 15 14.31 6.00 -2.24
C VAL A 15 13.27 6.80 -3.02
N GLU A 16 12.46 6.14 -3.85
CA GLU A 16 11.42 6.79 -4.64
C GLU A 16 10.30 7.37 -3.79
N VAL A 17 9.91 6.66 -2.72
CA VAL A 17 8.95 7.17 -1.73
C VAL A 17 9.51 8.43 -1.05
N GLY A 18 10.79 8.41 -0.67
CA GLY A 18 11.46 9.57 -0.09
C GLY A 18 11.48 10.76 -1.05
N LYS A 19 11.80 10.52 -2.33
CA LYS A 19 11.73 11.55 -3.38
C LYS A 19 10.32 12.10 -3.57
N ALA A 20 9.32 11.23 -3.60
CA ALA A 20 7.92 11.62 -3.80
C ALA A 20 7.36 12.46 -2.63
N LEU A 21 7.82 12.18 -1.41
CA LEU A 21 7.36 12.84 -0.19
C LEU A 21 8.34 13.89 0.34
N PHE A 22 9.38 14.22 -0.42
CA PHE A 22 10.44 15.17 -0.03
C PHE A 22 11.09 14.87 1.33
N ILE A 23 11.30 13.59 1.64
CA ILE A 23 11.95 13.11 2.88
C ILE A 23 13.09 12.12 2.57
N CYS A 24 14.00 11.99 3.53
CA CYS A 24 15.14 11.08 3.41
C CYS A 24 14.68 9.60 3.47
N GLU A 25 15.37 8.71 2.75
CA GLU A 25 15.11 7.26 2.80
C GLU A 25 15.14 6.70 4.24
N LYS A 26 16.03 7.21 5.08
CA LYS A 26 16.13 6.84 6.50
C LYS A 26 14.82 7.12 7.25
N THR A 27 14.19 8.25 6.98
CA THR A 27 12.91 8.65 7.55
C THR A 27 11.78 7.76 7.04
N VAL A 28 11.80 7.39 5.75
CA VAL A 28 10.87 6.39 5.19
C VAL A 28 11.00 5.05 5.91
N LYS A 29 12.23 4.55 6.12
CA LYS A 29 12.48 3.29 6.85
C LYS A 29 11.97 3.33 8.29
N PHE A 30 12.19 4.44 8.98
CA PHE A 30 11.67 4.65 10.33
C PHE A 30 10.14 4.58 10.36
N HIS A 31 9.47 5.35 9.51
CA HIS A 31 8.02 5.35 9.42
C HIS A 31 7.46 3.98 9.01
N LEU A 32 8.08 3.27 8.07
CA LEU A 32 7.66 1.92 7.70
C LEU A 32 7.76 0.95 8.88
N THR A 33 8.82 1.04 9.68
CA THR A 33 8.97 0.20 10.88
C THR A 33 7.86 0.47 11.89
N GLU A 34 7.58 1.75 12.17
CA GLU A 34 6.48 2.17 13.05
C GLU A 34 5.12 1.71 12.52
N ILE A 35 4.87 1.88 11.23
CA ILE A 35 3.65 1.45 10.55
C ILE A 35 3.49 -0.06 10.72
N TYR A 36 4.48 -0.85 10.32
CA TYR A 36 4.47 -2.31 10.40
C TYR A 36 4.19 -2.81 11.82
N LYS A 37 4.79 -2.18 12.83
CA LYS A 37 4.48 -2.47 14.24
C LYS A 37 3.01 -2.21 14.59
N ARG A 38 2.46 -1.07 14.16
CA ARG A 38 1.07 -0.68 14.46
C ARG A 38 0.05 -1.61 13.81
N ILE A 39 0.30 -2.03 12.56
CA ILE A 39 -0.59 -2.93 11.81
C ILE A 39 -0.24 -4.41 11.97
N LYS A 40 0.70 -4.73 12.87
CA LYS A 40 1.21 -6.10 13.14
C LYS A 40 1.69 -6.85 11.90
N LEU A 41 2.17 -6.15 10.89
CA LEU A 41 2.82 -6.75 9.72
C LEU A 41 4.33 -6.83 9.95
N LYS A 42 4.96 -7.85 9.37
CA LYS A 42 6.40 -8.10 9.54
C LYS A 42 7.23 -7.65 8.36
N SER A 43 6.63 -7.44 7.19
CA SER A 43 7.39 -7.19 5.96
C SER A 43 6.58 -6.47 4.89
N ARG A 44 7.31 -5.80 3.98
CA ARG A 44 6.75 -5.23 2.74
C ARG A 44 5.94 -6.25 1.95
N ALA A 45 6.42 -7.50 1.85
CA ALA A 45 5.71 -8.56 1.15
C ALA A 45 4.33 -8.86 1.76
N GLN A 46 4.21 -8.85 3.09
CA GLN A 46 2.92 -9.05 3.76
C GLN A 46 1.98 -7.88 3.50
N LEU A 47 2.47 -6.64 3.54
CA LEU A 47 1.68 -5.46 3.19
C LEU A 47 1.16 -5.57 1.74
N MET A 48 2.03 -5.92 0.79
CA MET A 48 1.64 -6.11 -0.60
C MET A 48 0.62 -7.24 -0.77
N ALA A 49 0.78 -8.35 -0.06
CA ALA A 49 -0.16 -9.47 -0.12
C ALA A 49 -1.56 -9.06 0.35
N VAL A 50 -1.66 -8.46 1.53
CA VAL A 50 -2.95 -7.98 2.09
C VAL A 50 -3.62 -7.00 1.15
N VAL A 51 -2.86 -6.03 0.62
CA VAL A 51 -3.44 -5.03 -0.29
C VAL A 51 -3.84 -5.65 -1.63
N ASN A 52 -3.06 -6.58 -2.16
CA ASN A 52 -3.44 -7.31 -3.37
C ASN A 52 -4.70 -8.16 -3.17
N GLU A 53 -4.90 -8.76 -1.99
CA GLU A 53 -6.13 -9.49 -1.67
C GLU A 53 -7.34 -8.55 -1.62
N ILE A 54 -7.21 -7.39 -0.97
CA ILE A 54 -8.28 -6.37 -0.94
C ILE A 54 -8.60 -5.89 -2.36
N LEU A 55 -7.59 -5.55 -3.17
CA LEU A 55 -7.79 -5.07 -4.54
C LEU A 55 -8.39 -6.15 -5.46
N ARG A 56 -8.14 -7.43 -5.20
CA ARG A 56 -8.78 -8.54 -5.93
C ARG A 56 -10.27 -8.61 -5.60
N ALA A 57 -10.61 -8.58 -4.31
CA ALA A 57 -12.00 -8.58 -3.85
C ALA A 57 -12.79 -7.39 -4.41
N GLU A 58 -12.21 -6.19 -4.43
CA GLU A 58 -12.85 -5.00 -5.02
C GLU A 58 -13.08 -5.13 -6.53
N LYS A 59 -12.14 -5.73 -7.27
CA LYS A 59 -12.30 -5.97 -8.71
C LYS A 59 -13.39 -7.00 -9.01
N GLU A 60 -13.51 -8.03 -8.18
CA GLU A 60 -14.55 -9.06 -8.31
C GLU A 60 -15.94 -8.47 -8.02
N GLU A 61 -16.08 -7.66 -6.97
CA GLU A 61 -17.33 -6.95 -6.63
C GLU A 61 -17.77 -5.97 -7.73
N GLN A 62 -16.84 -5.20 -8.30
CA GLN A 62 -17.12 -4.30 -9.44
C GLN A 62 -17.48 -5.04 -10.72
N SER A 63 -16.94 -6.24 -10.94
CA SER A 63 -17.29 -7.06 -12.10
C SER A 63 -18.71 -7.64 -12.02
N LEU A 64 -19.23 -7.83 -10.81
CA LEU A 64 -20.60 -8.31 -10.55
C LEU A 64 -21.62 -7.16 -10.54
N ALA A 65 -21.18 -5.93 -10.28
CA ALA A 65 -22.00 -4.72 -10.27
C ALA A 65 -22.16 -4.08 -11.68
N LEU A 66 -22.67 -4.84 -12.65
CA LEU A 66 -23.26 -4.26 -13.88
C LEU A 66 -24.78 -4.19 -13.70
N PRO A 67 -25.37 -2.98 -13.52
CA PRO A 67 -26.81 -2.83 -13.64
C PRO A 67 -27.19 -3.13 -15.09
N ARG A 68 -28.16 -4.03 -15.29
CA ARG A 68 -28.87 -4.19 -16.55
C ARG A 68 -29.36 -2.81 -16.99
N GLN A 69 -28.68 -2.18 -17.96
CA GLN A 69 -29.30 -1.08 -18.69
C GLN A 69 -30.32 -1.71 -19.63
N ARG A 70 -31.60 -1.58 -19.25
CA ARG A 70 -32.75 -1.72 -20.13
C ARG A 70 -33.06 -0.36 -20.73
#